data_AF-A0A2R7RHK5-F1
#
_entry.id   AF-A0A2R7RHK5-F1
#
_cell.length_a   1.000
_cell.length_b   1.000
_cell.length_c   1.000
_cell.angle_alpha   90.00
_cell.angle_beta   90.00
_cell.angle_gamma   90.00
#
_symmetry.space_group_name_H-M   'P 1'
#
loop_
_entity.id
_entity.type
_entity.pdbx_description
1 polymer ?
#
loop_
_entity_poly.entity_id
_entity_poly.type
_entity_poly.pdbx_seq_one_letter_code
_entity_poly.pdbx_strand_id
1 'polypeptide(L)'
;MAKPKKIAAFTPYYTEEQAEQVRAAFLEAGKPEEGDTSVSDFIVRASMREVKRLQRKYNRGKPWPPVKAGELRRGQRTMDEIRHRDEGK
;
A
#
# COMPACT_ATOMS: atom_id res chain seq x y z
N MET A 1 -11.46 -4.87 28.72
CA MET A 1 -11.44 -4.06 27.47
C MET A 1 -10.08 -4.27 26.80
N ALA A 2 -10.02 -4.73 25.55
CA ALA A 2 -8.76 -4.86 24.83
C ALA A 2 -8.16 -3.47 24.58
N LYS A 3 -6.86 -3.28 24.87
CA LYS A 3 -6.18 -2.00 24.57
C LYS A 3 -6.26 -1.74 23.05
N PRO A 4 -6.57 -0.50 22.62
CA PRO A 4 -6.57 -0.17 21.20
C PRO A 4 -5.19 -0.45 20.61
N LYS A 5 -5.15 -1.13 19.46
CA LYS A 5 -3.88 -1.37 18.75
C LYS A 5 -3.28 -0.01 18.38
N LYS A 6 -2.00 0.17 18.68
CA LYS A 6 -1.26 1.38 18.31
C LYS A 6 -1.25 1.49 16.78
N ILE A 7 -1.71 2.61 16.25
CA ILE A 7 -1.66 2.89 14.81
C ILE A 7 -0.21 3.22 14.45
N ALA A 8 0.39 2.39 13.61
CA ALA A 8 1.68 2.67 12.98
C ALA A 8 1.40 3.33 11.62
N ALA A 9 1.12 4.64 11.64
CA ALA A 9 0.86 5.38 10.42
C ALA A 9 2.14 5.50 9.58
N PHE A 10 2.02 5.25 8.27
CA PHE A 10 3.05 5.56 7.29
C PHE A 10 2.38 6.13 6.04
N THR A 11 2.99 7.16 5.46
CA THR A 11 2.41 7.91 4.34
C THR A 11 3.04 7.44 3.02
N PRO A 12 2.26 6.92 2.07
CA PRO A 12 2.76 6.64 0.73
C PRO A 12 3.09 7.95 -0.01
N TYR A 13 4.13 7.90 -0.84
CA TYR A 13 4.50 9.01 -1.72
C TYR A 13 3.82 8.82 -3.08
N TYR A 14 2.85 9.69 -3.38
CA TYR A 14 2.18 9.75 -4.67
C TYR A 14 2.66 10.99 -5.45
N THR A 15 2.67 10.90 -6.79
CA THR A 15 2.57 12.12 -7.60
C THR A 15 1.20 12.76 -7.41
N GLU A 16 1.03 14.02 -7.83
CA GLU A 16 -0.26 14.70 -7.79
C GLU A 16 -1.34 13.91 -8.55
N GLU A 17 -1.05 13.54 -9.79
CA GLU A 17 -1.95 12.73 -10.64
C GLU A 17 -2.33 11.39 -9.98
N GLN A 18 -1.37 10.69 -9.36
CA GLN A 18 -1.66 9.45 -8.65
C GLN A 18 -2.58 9.68 -7.45
N ALA A 19 -2.37 10.75 -6.70
CA ALA A 19 -3.21 11.09 -5.56
C ALA A 19 -4.63 11.47 -6.01
N GLU A 20 -4.78 12.16 -7.15
CA GLU A 20 -6.07 12.47 -7.77
C GLU A 20 -6.80 11.20 -8.19
N GLN A 21 -6.12 10.27 -8.89
CA GLN A 21 -6.72 9.00 -9.28
C GLN A 21 -7.13 8.14 -8.07
N VAL A 22 -6.32 8.12 -7.00
CA VAL A 22 -6.68 7.42 -5.75
C VAL A 22 -7.95 8.03 -5.15
N ARG A 23 -8.06 9.36 -5.11
CA ARG A 23 -9.26 10.04 -4.60
C ARG A 23 -10.48 9.76 -5.49
N ALA A 24 -10.33 9.82 -6.80
CA ALA A 24 -11.40 9.53 -7.75
C ALA A 24 -11.89 8.08 -7.60
N ALA A 25 -10.99 7.10 -7.59
CA ALA A 25 -11.36 5.69 -7.43
C ALA A 25 -12.06 5.42 -6.09
N PHE A 26 -11.63 6.07 -5.00
CA PHE A 26 -12.32 5.98 -3.71
C PHE A 26 -13.75 6.54 -3.79
N LEU A 27 -13.94 7.71 -4.40
CA LEU A 27 -15.26 8.34 -4.52
C LEU A 27 -16.21 7.54 -5.40
N GLU A 28 -15.73 7.08 -6.55
CA GLU A 28 -16.57 6.40 -7.55
C GLU A 28 -16.89 4.94 -7.21
N ALA A 29 -15.99 4.23 -6.51
CA ALA A 29 -16.15 2.79 -6.26
C ALA A 29 -15.75 2.34 -4.85
N GLY A 30 -14.65 2.88 -4.30
CA GLY A 30 -14.15 2.46 -2.98
C GLY A 30 -15.19 2.63 -1.87
N LYS A 31 -15.83 3.79 -1.81
CA LYS A 31 -16.90 4.07 -0.85
C LYS A 31 -18.24 3.42 -1.25
N PRO A 32 -18.81 3.67 -2.45
CA PRO A 32 -20.17 3.20 -2.76
C PRO A 32 -20.26 1.68 -2.96
N GLU A 33 -19.28 1.04 -3.60
CA GLU A 33 -19.36 -0.38 -3.99
C GLU A 33 -18.61 -1.29 -3.02
N GLU A 34 -17.45 -0.84 -2.53
CA GLU A 34 -16.56 -1.65 -1.68
C GLU A 34 -16.70 -1.34 -0.19
N GLY A 35 -17.47 -0.30 0.17
CA GLY A 35 -17.80 0.04 1.55
C GLY A 35 -16.64 0.65 2.37
N ASP A 36 -15.60 1.18 1.73
CA ASP A 36 -14.52 1.86 2.45
C ASP A 36 -15.03 3.15 3.11
N THR A 37 -14.79 3.29 4.41
CA THR A 37 -15.27 4.45 5.19
C THR A 37 -14.36 5.67 5.05
N SER A 38 -13.12 5.49 4.59
CA SER A 38 -12.15 6.55 4.32
C SER A 38 -11.16 6.17 3.22
N VAL A 39 -10.45 7.17 2.67
CA VAL A 39 -9.33 6.95 1.73
C VAL A 39 -8.24 6.09 2.38
N SER A 40 -8.01 6.23 3.69
CA SER A 40 -7.05 5.42 4.42
C SER A 40 -7.45 3.94 4.42
N ASP A 41 -8.73 3.63 4.65
CA ASP A 41 -9.23 2.24 4.62
C ASP A 41 -9.11 1.64 3.23
N PHE A 42 -9.44 2.41 2.19
CA PHE A 42 -9.22 2.03 0.79
C PHE A 42 -7.76 1.66 0.52
N ILE A 43 -6.81 2.52 0.92
CA ILE A 43 -5.37 2.28 0.72
C ILE A 43 -4.89 1.06 1.52
N VAL A 44 -5.33 0.90 2.77
CA VAL A 44 -4.99 -0.25 3.60
C VAL A 44 -5.51 -1.55 3.00
N ARG A 45 -6.77 -1.57 2.54
CA ARG A 45 -7.39 -2.72 1.88
C ARG A 45 -6.64 -3.11 0.61
N ALA A 46 -6.34 -2.14 -0.25
CA ALA A 46 -5.57 -2.34 -1.48
C ALA A 46 -4.15 -2.89 -1.18
N SER A 47 -3.44 -2.28 -0.23
CA SER A 47 -2.09 -2.70 0.15
C SER A 47 -2.09 -4.11 0.74
N MET A 48 -3.04 -4.43 1.63
CA MET A 48 -3.13 -5.74 2.26
C MET A 48 -3.59 -6.84 1.29
N ARG A 49 -4.37 -6.50 0.25
CA ARG A 49 -4.70 -7.42 -0.85
C ARG A 49 -3.42 -7.89 -1.55
N GLU A 50 -2.52 -6.96 -1.86
CA GLU A 50 -1.26 -7.27 -2.51
C GLU A 50 -0.31 -8.06 -1.61
N VAL A 51 -0.20 -7.70 -0.33
CA VAL A 51 0.56 -8.49 0.66
C VAL A 51 0.08 -9.94 0.69
N LYS A 52 -1.23 -10.17 0.77
CA LYS A 52 -1.80 -11.53 0.76
C LYS A 52 -1.51 -12.26 -0.56
N ARG A 53 -1.56 -11.57 -1.70
CA ARG A 53 -1.21 -12.16 -3.01
C ARG A 53 0.24 -12.63 -3.03
N LEU A 54 1.17 -11.80 -2.56
CA LEU A 54 2.59 -12.13 -2.49
C LEU A 54 2.85 -13.27 -1.50
N GLN A 55 2.20 -13.28 -0.33
CA GLN A 55 2.32 -14.38 0.65
C GLN A 55 1.90 -15.71 0.02
N ARG A 56 0.78 -15.74 -0.70
CA ARG A 56 0.33 -16.94 -1.42
C ARG A 56 1.32 -17.36 -2.50
N LYS A 57 1.81 -16.42 -3.30
CA LYS A 57 2.70 -16.70 -4.43
C LYS A 57 4.11 -17.13 -4.01
N TYR A 58 4.67 -16.51 -2.97
CA TYR A 58 6.09 -16.63 -2.64
C TYR A 58 6.40 -17.14 -1.23
N ASN A 59 5.39 -17.28 -0.35
CA ASN A 59 5.60 -17.73 1.03
C ASN A 59 4.59 -18.78 1.48
N ARG A 60 4.07 -19.61 0.56
CA ARG A 60 3.09 -20.69 0.86
C ARG A 60 1.87 -20.20 1.63
N GLY A 61 1.44 -18.97 1.37
CA GLY A 61 0.34 -18.32 2.09
C GLY A 61 0.65 -17.86 3.52
N LYS A 62 1.88 -18.05 4.01
CA LYS A 62 2.28 -17.66 5.35
C LYS A 62 2.70 -16.18 5.39
N PRO A 63 2.48 -15.48 6.52
CA PRO A 63 3.05 -14.15 6.73
C PRO A 63 4.58 -14.20 6.85
N TRP A 64 5.24 -13.10 6.50
CA TRP A 64 6.67 -12.91 6.74
C TRP A 64 6.94 -12.44 8.18
N PRO A 65 8.18 -12.64 8.69
CA PRO A 65 8.63 -11.97 9.90
C PRO A 65 8.45 -10.45 9.80
N PRO A 66 8.09 -9.77 10.91
CA PRO A 66 7.88 -8.33 10.91
C PRO A 66 9.20 -7.58 10.70
N VAL A 67 9.12 -6.46 9.98
CA VAL A 67 10.20 -5.49 9.78
C VAL A 67 9.84 -4.22 10.53
N LYS A 68 10.74 -3.65 11.34
CA LYS A 68 10.42 -2.46 12.15
C LYS A 68 10.44 -1.19 11.30
N ALA A 69 9.70 -0.18 11.75
CA ALA A 69 9.76 1.15 11.15
C ALA A 69 11.21 1.68 11.19
N GLY A 70 11.70 2.18 10.05
CA GLY A 70 13.07 2.68 9.90
C GLY A 70 14.09 1.64 9.38
N GLU A 71 13.75 0.36 9.33
CA GLU A 71 14.63 -0.68 8.75
C GLU A 71 14.56 -0.71 7.20
N LEU A 72 13.52 -0.10 6.62
CA LEU A 72 13.36 0.04 5.17
C LEU A 72 13.83 1.42 4.71
N ARG A 73 14.35 1.48 3.47
CA ARG A 73 14.64 2.75 2.79
C ARG A 73 13.37 3.60 2.74
N ARG A 74 13.48 4.83 3.24
CA ARG A 74 12.41 5.83 3.17
C ARG A 74 12.60 6.66 1.90
N GLY A 75 11.55 6.84 1.12
CA GLY A 75 11.55 7.72 -0.05
C GLY A 75 10.84 7.13 -1.25
N GLN A 76 10.45 8.01 -2.17
CA GLN A 76 10.07 7.64 -3.53
C GLN A 76 11.31 7.08 -4.25
N ARG A 77 11.12 6.14 -5.19
CA ARG A 77 12.22 5.72 -6.08
C ARG A 77 12.81 6.95 -6.76
N THR A 78 14.13 7.00 -6.92
CA THR A 78 14.73 8.02 -7.79
C THR A 78 14.35 7.73 -9.25
N MET A 79 14.37 8.75 -10.11
CA MET A 79 14.11 8.58 -11.55
C MET A 79 15.03 7.53 -12.18
N ASP A 80 16.28 7.43 -11.70
CA ASP A 80 17.26 6.42 -12.13
C ASP A 80 16.81 4.98 -11.79
N GLU A 81 16.17 4.77 -10.63
CA GLU A 81 15.66 3.46 -10.22
C GLU A 81 14.41 3.04 -11.00
N ILE A 82 13.68 3.99 -11.59
CA ILE A 82 12.54 3.73 -12.47
C ILE A 82 13.05 3.29 -13.85
N ARG A 83 14.06 3.99 -14.38
CA ARG A 83 14.63 3.75 -15.73
C ARG A 83 15.21 2.34 -15.90
N HIS A 84 15.95 1.84 -14.91
CA HIS A 84 16.55 0.50 -14.98
C HIS A 84 15.55 -0.67 -14.88
N ARG A 85 14.29 -0.42 -14.51
CA ARG A 85 13.26 -1.47 -14.50
C ARG A 85 12.71 -1.76 -15.89
N ASP A 86 12.69 -0.77 -16.77
CA ASP A 86 12.14 -0.90 -18.12
C ASP A 86 13.18 -1.45 -19.12
N GLU A 87 14.47 -1.38 -18.79
CA GLU A 87 15.58 -1.97 -19.57
C GLU A 87 15.69 -3.50 -19.42
N GLY A 88 14.95 -4.09 -18.49
CA GLY A 88 14.93 -5.54 -18.23
C GLY A 88 13.75 -6.29 -18.84
N LYS A 89 13.06 -5.71 -19.83
CA LYS A 89 11.97 -6.34 -20.59
C LYS A 89 12.37 -6.68 -22.02
#